data_AF-A0AA88PF57-F1
#
_entry.id   AF-A0AA88PF57-F1
#
_cell.length_a   1.000
_cell.length_b   1.000
_cell.length_c   1.000
_cell.angle_alpha   90.00
_cell.angle_beta   90.00
_cell.angle_gamma   90.00
#
_symmetry.space_group_name_H-M   'P 1'
#
loop_
_entity.id
_entity.type
_entity.pdbx_description
1 polymer ?
#
loop_
_entity_poly.entity_id
_entity_poly.type
_entity_poly.pdbx_seq_one_letter_code
_entity_poly.pdbx_strand_id
1 'polypeptide(L)'
;MSNAGSWFSRFSWGSTKEKKGRDLRREIHAISQSSVLDVANIDDAQILTLTREDLNELFPGVQNFQLRRTIMMLITEAVKDSLQPGPETFARALKQLMQKNKSNDADVQVVLKESLRAFREAEDQLKAAQASLKPYIEMLNSLTEVSARKEDWDAEGTPSRRKFPNSSQADVIPPNVATNFEPKVRVHSLVCGRTLDADRQILGQLRGVQESDLWGCQLILAFCPVVSRAGTDIEEALKKIPGDKPAVLVTMHHTFNPQYVCPTFNISSSQVRHLEYVNVLFHDTSNGILRCPTNDNAIAKLQFVINQYK
;
A
#
# COMPACT_ATOMS: atom_id res chain seq x y z
N MET A 1 47.31 5.35 16.85
CA MET A 1 46.53 5.07 15.62
C MET A 1 46.94 3.68 15.14
N SER A 2 46.14 2.67 15.46
CA SER A 2 46.45 1.29 15.07
C SER A 2 45.15 0.62 14.62
N ASN A 3 45.11 0.28 13.33
CA ASN A 3 44.00 -0.35 12.62
C ASN A 3 43.64 -1.70 13.27
N ALA A 4 42.47 -1.79 13.88
CA ALA A 4 41.88 -3.04 14.38
C ALA A 4 40.54 -3.36 13.67
N GLY A 5 40.43 -3.02 12.38
CA GLY A 5 39.25 -3.26 11.57
C GLY A 5 39.50 -4.28 10.47
N SER A 6 39.66 -5.57 10.78
CA SER A 6 39.69 -6.61 9.73
C SER A 6 39.48 -8.05 10.25
N TRP A 7 38.61 -8.30 11.24
CA TRP A 7 38.44 -9.67 11.77
C TRP A 7 37.05 -10.30 11.66
N PHE A 8 36.13 -9.72 10.90
CA PHE A 8 34.95 -10.46 10.44
C PHE A 8 35.08 -10.81 8.96
N SER A 9 35.34 -12.09 8.75
CA SER A 9 35.52 -12.86 7.52
C SER A 9 34.56 -12.46 6.39
N ARG A 10 35.05 -11.65 5.46
CA ARG A 10 34.41 -11.39 4.16
C ARG A 10 34.39 -12.65 3.25
N PHE A 11 35.26 -13.63 3.51
CA PHE A 11 35.46 -14.81 2.67
C PHE A 11 34.55 -16.01 2.98
N SER A 12 34.09 -16.20 4.23
CA SER A 12 33.18 -17.33 4.54
C SER A 12 31.71 -17.02 4.23
N TRP A 13 31.34 -15.74 4.30
CA TRP A 13 29.96 -15.30 4.07
C TRP A 13 29.56 -15.32 2.58
N GLY A 14 30.48 -14.92 1.68
CA GLY A 14 30.25 -14.96 0.23
C GLY A 14 30.11 -16.39 -0.30
N SER A 15 30.99 -17.30 0.14
CA SER A 15 30.98 -18.71 -0.28
C SER A 15 29.70 -19.47 0.10
N THR A 16 29.09 -19.13 1.25
CA THR A 16 27.83 -19.75 1.71
C THR A 16 26.64 -19.29 0.87
N LYS A 17 26.58 -18.00 0.51
CA LYS A 17 25.51 -17.45 -0.34
C LYS A 17 25.55 -18.04 -1.75
N GLU A 18 26.73 -18.07 -2.37
CA GLU A 18 26.89 -18.64 -3.71
C GLU A 18 26.50 -20.13 -3.75
N LYS A 19 26.88 -20.91 -2.73
CA LYS A 19 26.49 -22.33 -2.66
C LYS A 19 24.96 -22.49 -2.60
N LYS A 20 24.29 -21.74 -1.73
CA LYS A 20 22.83 -21.76 -1.61
C LYS A 20 22.15 -21.30 -2.90
N GLY A 21 22.69 -20.27 -3.53
CA GLY A 21 22.26 -19.79 -4.84
C GLY A 21 22.32 -20.87 -5.92
N ARG A 22 23.44 -21.60 -6.01
CA ARG A 22 23.61 -22.73 -6.94
C ARG A 22 22.62 -23.87 -6.68
N ASP A 23 22.39 -24.20 -5.42
CA ASP A 23 21.45 -25.26 -5.03
C ASP A 23 20.04 -24.88 -5.43
N LEU A 24 19.66 -23.62 -5.15
CA LEU A 24 18.37 -23.06 -5.51
C LEU A 24 18.18 -22.93 -7.04
N ARG A 25 19.23 -22.55 -7.80
CA ARG A 25 19.19 -22.55 -9.28
C ARG A 25 18.79 -23.92 -9.82
N ARG A 26 19.41 -24.99 -9.31
CA ARG A 26 19.13 -26.36 -9.75
C ARG A 26 17.70 -26.78 -9.43
N GLU A 27 17.20 -26.42 -8.25
CA GLU A 27 15.83 -26.72 -7.86
C GLU A 27 14.81 -25.96 -8.71
N ILE A 28 15.04 -24.66 -8.95
CA ILE A 28 14.21 -23.84 -9.84
C ILE A 28 14.19 -24.41 -11.26
N HIS A 29 15.36 -24.80 -11.80
CA HIS A 29 15.44 -25.43 -13.11
C HIS A 29 14.67 -26.76 -13.17
N ALA A 30 14.73 -27.58 -12.12
CA ALA A 30 14.01 -28.85 -12.06
C ALA A 30 12.48 -28.67 -12.05
N ILE A 31 11.96 -27.69 -11.31
CA ILE A 31 10.51 -27.45 -11.21
C ILE A 31 9.94 -26.63 -12.37
N SER A 32 10.74 -25.76 -12.99
CA SER A 32 10.29 -24.89 -14.08
C SER A 32 10.58 -25.47 -15.47
N GLN A 33 11.52 -26.41 -15.58
CA GLN A 33 12.06 -26.91 -16.85
C GLN A 33 12.52 -25.78 -17.79
N SER A 34 12.97 -24.67 -17.21
CA SER A 34 13.32 -23.44 -17.91
C SER A 34 14.74 -23.00 -17.58
N SER A 35 15.46 -22.55 -18.61
CA SER A 35 16.77 -21.90 -18.51
C SER A 35 16.68 -20.38 -18.39
N VAL A 36 15.50 -19.82 -18.06
CA VAL A 36 15.27 -18.36 -18.04
C VAL A 36 16.22 -17.60 -17.12
N LEU A 37 16.67 -18.22 -16.02
CA LEU A 37 17.65 -17.61 -15.11
C LEU A 37 19.02 -17.41 -15.78
N ASP A 38 19.42 -18.35 -16.65
CA ASP A 38 20.66 -18.25 -17.42
C ASP A 38 20.52 -17.24 -18.56
N VAL A 39 19.36 -17.24 -19.25
CA VAL A 39 19.05 -16.29 -20.33
C VAL A 39 18.97 -14.85 -19.81
N ALA A 40 18.43 -14.66 -18.61
CA ALA A 40 18.39 -13.36 -17.93
C ALA A 40 19.74 -12.96 -17.30
N ASN A 41 20.78 -13.79 -17.42
CA ASN A 41 22.11 -13.57 -16.87
C ASN A 41 22.10 -13.27 -15.37
N ILE A 42 21.22 -13.95 -14.62
CA ILE A 42 21.12 -13.84 -13.16
C ILE A 42 22.21 -14.69 -12.55
N ASP A 43 22.99 -14.14 -11.64
CA ASP A 43 24.03 -14.88 -10.91
C ASP A 43 23.46 -15.64 -9.69
N ASP A 44 24.21 -16.59 -9.14
CA ASP A 44 23.72 -17.43 -8.04
C ASP A 44 23.39 -16.63 -6.77
N ALA A 45 24.11 -15.54 -6.49
CA ALA A 45 23.85 -14.72 -5.32
C ALA A 45 22.57 -13.90 -5.47
N GLN A 46 22.27 -13.44 -6.69
CA GLN A 46 21.08 -12.68 -7.07
C GLN A 46 19.81 -13.52 -7.00
N ILE A 47 19.89 -14.84 -7.21
CA ILE A 47 18.73 -15.75 -7.06
C ILE A 47 18.12 -15.61 -5.66
N LEU A 48 18.94 -15.45 -4.62
CA LEU A 48 18.49 -15.30 -3.23
C LEU A 48 17.78 -13.97 -2.95
N THR A 49 17.90 -13.00 -3.86
CA THR A 49 17.30 -11.66 -3.72
C THR A 49 16.15 -11.42 -4.68
N LEU A 50 15.79 -12.42 -5.49
CA LEU A 50 14.68 -12.29 -6.45
C LEU A 50 13.39 -11.96 -5.71
N THR A 51 12.76 -10.90 -6.18
CA THR A 51 11.49 -10.38 -5.69
C THR A 51 10.32 -11.07 -6.37
N ARG A 52 9.12 -10.79 -5.87
CA ARG A 52 7.90 -11.26 -6.52
C ARG A 52 7.78 -10.69 -7.94
N GLU A 53 8.21 -9.45 -8.13
CA GLU A 53 8.24 -8.74 -9.40
C GLU A 53 9.20 -9.42 -10.39
N ASP A 54 10.44 -9.70 -9.96
CA ASP A 54 11.43 -10.42 -10.79
C ASP A 54 10.89 -11.79 -11.24
N LEU A 55 10.25 -12.53 -10.34
CA LEU A 55 9.64 -13.81 -10.67
C LEU A 55 8.46 -13.69 -11.65
N ASN A 56 7.72 -12.58 -11.62
CA ASN A 56 6.65 -12.33 -12.58
C ASN A 56 7.20 -12.04 -13.99
N GLU A 57 8.36 -11.41 -14.09
CA GLU A 57 9.05 -11.17 -15.36
C GLU A 57 9.71 -12.44 -15.92
N LEU A 58 10.39 -13.20 -15.05
CA LEU A 58 11.07 -14.45 -15.42
C LEU A 58 10.10 -15.57 -15.79
N PHE A 59 8.94 -15.64 -15.11
CA PHE A 59 7.94 -16.67 -15.33
C PHE A 59 6.56 -16.03 -15.55
N PRO A 60 6.30 -15.41 -16.72
CA PRO A 60 5.07 -14.68 -16.98
C PRO A 60 3.86 -15.59 -17.15
N GLY A 61 2.66 -15.01 -17.04
CA GLY A 61 1.38 -15.73 -17.23
C GLY A 61 0.79 -16.34 -15.95
N VAL A 62 -0.52 -16.61 -16.00
CA VAL A 62 -1.28 -17.17 -14.85
C VAL A 62 -0.98 -18.64 -14.60
N GLN A 63 -0.62 -19.38 -15.64
CA GLN A 63 -0.20 -20.78 -15.59
C GLN A 63 1.02 -20.99 -14.68
N ASN A 64 1.88 -19.98 -14.56
CA ASN A 64 3.08 -20.01 -13.74
C ASN A 64 2.85 -19.48 -12.32
N PHE A 65 1.60 -19.20 -11.91
CA PHE A 65 1.31 -18.69 -10.57
C PHE A 65 1.81 -19.62 -9.46
N GLN A 66 1.51 -20.91 -9.55
CA GLN A 66 1.98 -21.88 -8.55
C GLN A 66 3.49 -22.03 -8.60
N LEU A 67 4.09 -22.02 -9.79
CA LEU A 67 5.55 -22.05 -9.95
C LEU A 67 6.21 -20.86 -9.24
N ARG A 68 5.77 -19.63 -9.49
CA ARG A 68 6.29 -18.41 -8.84
C ARG A 68 6.13 -18.45 -7.32
N ARG A 69 4.97 -18.90 -6.83
CA ARG A 69 4.74 -19.07 -5.40
C ARG A 69 5.72 -20.07 -4.78
N THR A 70 5.91 -21.22 -5.43
CA THR A 70 6.87 -22.24 -4.97
C THR A 70 8.29 -21.70 -4.96
N ILE A 71 8.73 -21.03 -6.03
CA ILE A 71 10.06 -20.41 -6.11
C ILE A 71 10.25 -19.39 -4.99
N MET A 72 9.25 -18.53 -4.74
CA MET A 72 9.32 -17.54 -3.66
C MET A 72 9.43 -18.18 -2.27
N MET A 73 8.74 -19.30 -2.03
CA MET A 73 8.90 -20.05 -0.78
C MET A 73 10.32 -20.65 -0.64
N LEU A 74 10.86 -21.22 -1.72
CA LEU A 74 12.22 -21.78 -1.72
C LEU A 74 13.28 -20.70 -1.46
N ILE A 75 13.15 -19.52 -2.08
CA ILE A 75 13.99 -18.35 -1.80
C ILE A 75 13.87 -17.97 -0.33
N THR A 76 12.64 -17.85 0.19
CA THR A 76 12.40 -17.46 1.58
C THR A 76 13.04 -18.43 2.57
N GLU A 77 12.93 -19.74 2.34
CA GLU A 77 13.53 -20.76 3.20
C GLU A 77 15.07 -20.76 3.10
N ALA A 78 15.63 -20.61 1.89
CA ALA A 78 17.09 -20.50 1.70
C ALA A 78 17.68 -19.26 2.41
N VAL A 79 16.93 -18.16 2.45
CA VAL A 79 17.32 -16.89 3.09
C VAL A 79 17.04 -16.90 4.59
N LYS A 80 16.05 -17.67 5.08
CA LYS A 80 15.71 -17.80 6.51
C LYS A 80 16.88 -18.27 7.37
N ASP A 81 17.65 -19.25 6.89
CA ASP A 81 18.90 -19.70 7.53
C ASP A 81 20.00 -18.63 7.52
N SER A 82 19.87 -17.61 6.67
CA SER A 82 20.84 -16.53 6.47
C SER A 82 20.45 -15.23 7.19
N LEU A 83 19.22 -15.16 7.74
CA LEU A 83 18.60 -13.93 8.21
C LEU A 83 18.87 -13.60 9.68
N GLN A 84 19.67 -14.38 10.41
CA GLN A 84 20.04 -14.04 11.78
C GLN A 84 21.46 -14.49 12.14
N PRO A 85 22.38 -13.58 12.52
CA PRO A 85 23.14 -13.81 13.74
C PRO A 85 22.13 -13.72 14.90
N GLY A 86 21.43 -14.82 15.19
CA GLY A 86 20.43 -14.84 16.26
C GLY A 86 21.06 -14.60 17.64
N PRO A 87 20.24 -14.47 18.70
CA PRO A 87 20.74 -14.33 20.08
C PRO A 87 21.75 -15.43 20.43
N GLU A 88 21.63 -16.62 19.84
CA GLU A 88 22.61 -17.70 19.98
C GLU A 88 23.97 -17.42 19.33
N THR A 89 24.01 -16.74 18.19
CA THR A 89 25.26 -16.35 17.50
C THR A 89 25.98 -15.26 18.27
N PHE A 90 25.24 -14.26 18.77
CA PHE A 90 25.81 -13.26 19.68
C PHE A 90 26.28 -13.90 20.98
N ALA A 91 25.47 -14.74 21.62
CA ALA A 91 25.85 -15.45 22.85
C ALA A 91 27.07 -16.37 22.65
N ARG A 92 27.19 -17.01 21.48
CA ARG A 92 28.35 -17.86 21.12
C ARG A 92 29.60 -17.01 20.89
N ALA A 93 29.50 -15.91 20.16
CA ALA A 93 30.60 -14.97 19.97
C ALA A 93 31.07 -14.36 21.31
N LEU A 94 30.12 -14.01 22.19
CA LEU A 94 30.40 -13.51 23.52
C LEU A 94 31.10 -14.57 24.40
N LYS A 95 30.60 -15.81 24.40
CA LYS A 95 31.26 -16.93 25.10
C LYS A 95 32.66 -17.19 24.56
N GLN A 96 32.87 -17.11 23.26
CA GLN A 96 34.20 -17.24 22.64
C GLN A 96 35.13 -16.10 23.03
N LEU A 97 34.64 -14.86 23.07
CA LEU A 97 35.39 -13.69 23.55
C LEU A 97 35.81 -13.88 25.02
N MET A 98 34.89 -14.33 25.88
CA MET A 98 35.15 -14.58 27.30
C MET A 98 36.12 -15.75 27.54
N GLN A 99 36.06 -16.80 26.72
CA GLN A 99 36.99 -17.93 26.81
C GLN A 99 38.40 -17.57 26.31
N LYS A 100 38.49 -16.70 25.30
CA LYS A 100 39.76 -16.26 24.71
C LYS A 100 40.46 -15.21 25.59
N ASN A 101 39.69 -14.37 26.29
CA ASN A 101 40.19 -13.41 27.27
C ASN A 101 40.17 -14.01 28.69
N LYS A 102 41.14 -14.88 29.00
CA LYS A 102 41.41 -15.34 30.39
C LYS A 102 41.87 -14.22 31.36
N SER A 103 41.83 -12.96 30.95
CA SER A 103 42.38 -11.82 31.68
C SER A 103 41.33 -10.73 31.89
N ASN A 104 41.36 -10.10 33.06
CA ASN A 104 40.62 -8.90 33.46
C ASN A 104 41.01 -7.68 32.60
N ASP A 105 40.87 -7.77 31.29
CA ASP A 105 41.07 -6.64 30.40
C ASP A 105 39.98 -5.60 30.68
N ALA A 106 40.38 -4.49 31.29
CA ALA A 106 39.48 -3.45 31.76
C ALA A 106 38.68 -2.85 30.61
N ASP A 107 39.28 -2.75 29.42
CA ASP A 107 38.64 -2.13 28.25
C ASP A 107 37.52 -3.03 27.71
N VAL A 108 37.75 -4.34 27.67
CA VAL A 108 36.72 -5.32 27.28
C VAL A 108 35.57 -5.32 28.29
N GLN A 109 35.86 -5.21 29.58
CA GLN A 109 34.84 -5.14 30.63
C GLN A 109 34.02 -3.84 30.58
N VAL A 110 34.64 -2.71 30.21
CA VAL A 110 33.93 -1.44 29.98
C VAL A 110 32.94 -1.59 28.82
N VAL A 111 33.41 -2.08 27.68
CA VAL A 111 32.57 -2.26 26.48
C VAL A 111 31.40 -3.22 26.77
N LEU A 112 31.64 -4.30 27.51
CA LEU A 112 30.58 -5.23 27.93
C LEU A 112 29.53 -4.58 28.82
N LYS A 113 29.95 -3.77 29.80
CA LYS A 113 29.04 -3.05 30.71
C LYS A 113 28.23 -1.98 29.98
N GLU A 114 28.84 -1.26 29.05
CA GLU A 114 28.16 -0.26 28.22
C GLU A 114 27.15 -0.92 27.27
N SER A 115 27.54 -2.02 26.62
CA SER A 115 26.63 -2.80 25.76
C SER A 115 25.42 -3.31 26.54
N LEU A 116 25.65 -3.85 27.75
CA LEU A 116 24.58 -4.33 28.63
C LEU A 116 23.64 -3.20 29.07
N ARG A 117 24.18 -2.01 29.36
CA ARG A 117 23.37 -0.83 29.68
C ARG A 117 22.49 -0.43 28.49
N ALA A 118 23.07 -0.32 27.30
CA ALA A 118 22.35 0.05 26.08
C ALA A 118 21.22 -0.95 25.76
N PHE A 119 21.46 -2.25 25.94
CA PHE A 119 20.42 -3.26 25.73
C PHE A 119 19.27 -3.16 26.75
N ARG A 120 19.57 -2.89 28.03
CA ARG A 120 18.52 -2.68 29.05
C ARG A 120 17.69 -1.44 28.77
N GLU A 121 18.34 -0.35 28.38
CA GLU A 121 17.64 0.89 28.02
C GLU A 121 16.72 0.68 26.81
N ALA A 122 17.19 -0.03 25.79
CA ALA A 122 16.36 -0.41 24.65
C ALA A 122 15.19 -1.32 25.06
N GLU A 123 15.42 -2.28 25.96
CA GLU A 123 14.37 -3.15 26.50
C GLU A 123 13.30 -2.34 27.26
N ASP A 124 13.71 -1.39 28.09
CA ASP A 124 12.81 -0.52 28.85
C ASP A 124 12.01 0.39 27.91
N GLN A 125 12.65 0.95 26.87
CA GLN A 125 11.96 1.72 25.83
C GLN A 125 10.91 0.89 25.09
N LEU A 126 11.23 -0.36 24.73
CA LEU A 126 10.27 -1.27 24.09
C LEU A 126 9.10 -1.61 25.02
N LYS A 127 9.36 -1.88 26.30
CA LYS A 127 8.30 -2.11 27.29
C LYS A 127 7.41 -0.88 27.47
N ALA A 128 8.00 0.32 27.50
CA ALA A 128 7.24 1.56 27.58
C ALA A 128 6.38 1.79 26.33
N ALA A 129 6.91 1.54 25.14
CA ALA A 129 6.15 1.59 23.89
C ALA A 129 5.03 0.54 23.85
N GLN A 130 5.29 -0.68 24.33
CA GLN A 130 4.27 -1.71 24.44
C GLN A 130 3.17 -1.31 25.42
N ALA A 131 3.54 -0.73 26.57
CA ALA A 131 2.59 -0.25 27.57
C ALA A 131 1.74 0.92 27.05
N SER A 132 2.31 1.84 26.26
CA SER A 132 1.57 2.96 25.68
C SER A 132 0.60 2.52 24.58
N LEU A 133 0.93 1.47 23.82
CA LEU A 133 0.06 0.92 22.78
C LEU A 133 -1.10 0.08 23.34
N LYS A 134 -0.92 -0.54 24.52
CA LYS A 134 -1.88 -1.48 25.10
C LYS A 134 -3.32 -0.93 25.26
N PRO A 135 -3.56 0.30 25.75
CA PRO A 135 -4.92 0.84 25.89
C PRO A 135 -5.63 1.02 24.54
N TYR A 136 -4.90 1.36 23.48
CA TYR A 136 -5.48 1.51 22.14
C TYR A 136 -5.90 0.15 21.59
N ILE A 137 -5.09 -0.88 21.80
CA ILE A 137 -5.42 -2.26 21.41
C ILE A 137 -6.68 -2.75 22.16
N GLU A 138 -6.77 -2.49 23.47
CA GLU A 138 -7.96 -2.85 24.27
C GLU A 138 -9.22 -2.07 23.84
N MET A 139 -9.11 -0.78 23.54
CA MET A 139 -10.21 0.02 23.00
C MET A 139 -10.71 -0.54 21.66
N LEU A 140 -9.80 -0.82 20.72
CA LEU A 140 -10.15 -1.35 19.41
C LEU A 140 -10.82 -2.73 19.51
N ASN A 141 -10.37 -3.59 20.42
CA ASN A 141 -11.00 -4.88 20.68
C ASN A 141 -12.41 -4.71 21.27
N SER A 142 -12.61 -3.79 22.22
CA SER A 142 -13.95 -3.55 22.78
C SER A 142 -14.95 -2.99 21.76
N LEU A 143 -14.51 -2.13 20.85
CA LEU A 143 -15.35 -1.65 19.74
C LEU A 143 -15.71 -2.78 18.77
N THR A 144 -14.79 -3.71 18.54
CA THR A 144 -15.02 -4.89 17.70
C THR A 144 -16.05 -5.82 18.33
N GLU A 145 -16.01 -6.02 19.66
CA GLU A 145 -17.01 -6.83 20.38
C GLU A 145 -18.38 -6.14 20.48
N VAL A 146 -18.44 -4.82 20.63
CA VAL A 146 -19.70 -4.06 20.65
C VAL A 146 -20.40 -4.10 19.28
N SER A 147 -19.63 -4.07 18.19
CA SER A 147 -20.17 -4.22 16.84
C SER A 147 -20.75 -5.61 16.59
N ALA A 148 -20.18 -6.66 17.20
CA ALA A 148 -20.69 -8.03 17.10
C ALA A 148 -21.97 -8.30 17.92
N ARG A 149 -22.28 -7.48 18.93
CA ARG A 149 -23.51 -7.61 19.74
C ARG A 149 -24.69 -6.79 19.23
N LYS A 150 -24.47 -5.91 18.25
CA LYS A 150 -25.50 -4.99 17.73
C LYS A 150 -26.27 -5.52 16.52
N GLU A 151 -25.94 -6.72 16.04
CA GLU A 151 -26.63 -7.39 14.93
C GLU A 151 -27.90 -8.16 15.35
N ASP A 152 -28.29 -8.14 16.63
CA ASP A 152 -29.35 -9.01 17.17
C ASP A 152 -30.65 -8.29 17.59
N TRP A 153 -30.84 -7.02 17.22
CA TRP A 153 -32.15 -6.34 17.35
C TRP A 153 -32.40 -5.44 16.15
N ASP A 154 -32.95 -6.01 15.08
CA ASP A 154 -33.80 -5.31 14.10
C ASP A 154 -34.60 -6.36 13.30
N ALA A 155 -35.50 -7.05 13.99
CA ALA A 155 -36.53 -7.87 13.37
C ALA A 155 -37.85 -7.71 14.12
N GLU A 156 -38.55 -6.60 13.90
CA GLU A 156 -40.02 -6.58 13.77
C GLU A 156 -40.55 -5.17 13.48
N GLY A 157 -41.41 -5.05 12.46
CA GLY A 157 -42.37 -3.94 12.38
C GLY A 157 -42.52 -3.21 11.04
N THR A 158 -43.05 -3.88 10.02
CA THR A 158 -43.96 -3.22 9.04
C THR A 158 -45.35 -3.04 9.68
N PRO A 159 -46.25 -2.10 9.28
CA PRO A 159 -46.73 -2.03 7.90
C PRO A 159 -47.24 -0.67 7.34
N SER A 160 -47.56 -0.71 6.04
CA SER A 160 -48.56 0.08 5.30
C SER A 160 -48.10 1.35 4.57
N ARG A 161 -47.79 1.19 3.27
CA ARG A 161 -47.87 2.26 2.26
C ARG A 161 -49.02 1.98 1.29
N ARG A 162 -50.02 2.88 1.32
CA ARG A 162 -51.21 2.91 0.45
C ARG A 162 -50.84 3.14 -1.01
N LYS A 163 -51.66 2.58 -1.92
CA LYS A 163 -51.60 2.73 -3.39
C LYS A 163 -52.46 3.89 -3.92
N PHE A 164 -52.10 4.31 -5.15
CA PHE A 164 -52.88 4.94 -6.25
C PHE A 164 -52.98 6.48 -6.31
N PRO A 165 -53.23 7.09 -7.51
CA PRO A 165 -52.82 6.70 -8.88
C PRO A 165 -52.28 7.86 -9.75
N ASN A 166 -51.80 7.50 -10.95
CA ASN A 166 -51.45 8.36 -12.08
C ASN A 166 -52.58 9.32 -12.50
N SER A 167 -52.21 10.52 -12.94
CA SER A 167 -52.88 11.20 -14.05
C SER A 167 -51.87 11.99 -14.87
N SER A 168 -51.94 11.77 -16.18
CA SER A 168 -51.16 12.39 -17.24
C SER A 168 -51.89 13.63 -17.74
N GLN A 169 -51.16 14.72 -17.99
CA GLN A 169 -51.57 15.71 -18.98
C GLN A 169 -50.36 16.47 -19.53
N ALA A 170 -50.22 16.40 -20.86
CA ALA A 170 -49.36 17.23 -21.65
C ALA A 170 -50.11 18.51 -22.03
N ASP A 171 -49.40 19.64 -22.10
CA ASP A 171 -49.75 20.79 -22.95
C ASP A 171 -48.48 21.57 -23.31
N VAL A 172 -48.52 22.21 -24.47
CA VAL A 172 -47.41 22.44 -25.41
C VAL A 172 -47.40 23.93 -25.85
N ILE A 173 -46.18 24.54 -25.94
CA ILE A 173 -45.74 25.79 -26.68
C ILE A 173 -45.91 27.16 -25.95
N PRO A 174 -45.06 28.22 -26.16
CA PRO A 174 -43.93 28.44 -27.10
C PRO A 174 -42.54 28.83 -26.52
N PRO A 175 -41.50 28.89 -27.37
CA PRO A 175 -40.11 29.01 -26.97
C PRO A 175 -39.69 30.46 -26.75
N ASN A 176 -38.93 30.71 -25.69
CA ASN A 176 -38.15 31.94 -25.60
C ASN A 176 -36.69 31.61 -25.33
N VAL A 177 -35.83 32.33 -26.03
CA VAL A 177 -34.41 32.12 -26.22
C VAL A 177 -33.68 32.05 -24.87
N ALA A 178 -33.17 30.88 -24.53
CA ALA A 178 -32.07 30.75 -23.59
C ALA A 178 -31.05 29.83 -24.25
N THR A 179 -29.91 30.39 -24.61
CA THR A 179 -28.69 29.61 -24.74
C THR A 179 -28.55 28.81 -23.45
N ASN A 180 -28.83 27.51 -23.51
CA ASN A 180 -28.63 26.56 -22.41
C ASN A 180 -27.14 26.57 -22.08
N PHE A 181 -26.70 27.52 -21.25
CA PHE A 181 -25.50 27.37 -20.48
C PHE A 181 -25.82 26.29 -19.45
N GLU A 182 -25.62 25.03 -19.82
CA GLU A 182 -25.55 23.98 -18.81
C GLU A 182 -24.51 24.43 -17.78
N PRO A 183 -24.88 24.62 -16.50
CA PRO A 183 -23.93 25.08 -15.51
C PRO A 183 -22.78 24.08 -15.42
N LYS A 184 -21.57 24.55 -15.75
CA LYS A 184 -20.34 23.77 -15.68
C LYS A 184 -19.64 24.03 -14.35
N VAL A 185 -19.31 22.97 -13.65
CA VAL A 185 -18.55 23.02 -12.40
C VAL A 185 -17.08 23.22 -12.73
N ARG A 186 -16.48 24.26 -12.15
CA ARG A 186 -15.06 24.57 -12.32
C ARG A 186 -14.24 23.63 -11.43
N VAL A 187 -13.46 22.75 -12.03
CA VAL A 187 -12.70 21.71 -11.32
C VAL A 187 -11.22 21.94 -11.53
N HIS A 188 -10.44 21.89 -10.45
CA HIS A 188 -8.99 21.83 -10.53
C HIS A 188 -8.51 20.38 -10.37
N SER A 189 -7.75 19.89 -11.34
CA SER A 189 -7.07 18.59 -11.27
C SER A 189 -5.72 18.73 -10.59
N LEU A 190 -5.60 18.16 -9.38
CA LEU A 190 -4.35 18.12 -8.63
C LEU A 190 -3.76 16.71 -8.72
N VAL A 191 -2.75 16.53 -9.57
CA VAL A 191 -2.12 15.23 -9.79
C VAL A 191 -0.90 15.06 -8.88
N CYS A 192 -0.98 14.12 -7.93
CA CYS A 192 0.02 13.90 -6.88
C CYS A 192 1.08 12.84 -7.22
N GLY A 193 1.12 12.33 -8.46
CA GLY A 193 2.10 11.35 -8.90
C GLY A 193 1.88 10.91 -10.35
N ARG A 194 2.49 9.78 -10.74
CA ARG A 194 2.33 9.25 -12.10
C ARG A 194 1.04 8.43 -12.23
N THR A 195 0.14 8.90 -13.09
CA THR A 195 -1.22 8.33 -13.27
C THR A 195 -1.43 7.62 -14.60
N LEU A 196 -0.46 7.68 -15.52
CA LEU A 196 -0.56 7.05 -16.86
C LEU A 196 -1.80 7.52 -17.64
N ASP A 197 -2.08 8.82 -17.61
CA ASP A 197 -3.26 9.47 -18.22
C ASP A 197 -4.62 9.01 -17.68
N ALA A 198 -4.65 8.15 -16.66
CA ALA A 198 -5.89 7.69 -16.05
C ALA A 198 -6.69 8.83 -15.39
N ASP A 199 -6.01 9.85 -14.86
CA ASP A 199 -6.63 11.09 -14.37
C ASP A 199 -7.40 11.83 -15.47
N ARG A 200 -6.81 11.94 -16.67
CA ARG A 200 -7.45 12.55 -17.84
C ARG A 200 -8.63 11.72 -18.33
N GLN A 201 -8.52 10.40 -18.29
CA GLN A 201 -9.63 9.50 -18.64
C GLN A 201 -10.80 9.64 -17.68
N ILE A 202 -10.52 9.76 -16.38
CA ILE A 202 -11.56 10.00 -15.37
C ILE A 202 -12.24 11.35 -15.67
N LEU A 203 -11.47 12.43 -15.83
CA LEU A 203 -12.02 13.75 -16.15
C LEU A 203 -12.87 13.75 -17.43
N GLY A 204 -12.41 13.07 -18.48
CA GLY A 204 -13.14 12.96 -19.74
C GLY A 204 -14.47 12.20 -19.64
N GLN A 205 -14.69 11.40 -18.60
CA GLN A 205 -15.96 10.71 -18.36
C GLN A 205 -16.97 11.56 -17.57
N LEU A 206 -16.51 12.62 -16.90
CA LEU A 206 -17.35 13.45 -16.04
C LEU A 206 -18.04 14.54 -16.86
N ARG A 207 -19.37 14.64 -16.71
CA ARG A 207 -20.21 15.59 -17.44
C ARG A 207 -20.40 16.88 -16.66
N GLY A 208 -20.43 18.00 -17.39
CA GLY A 208 -20.62 19.33 -16.81
C GLY A 208 -19.41 19.80 -16.00
N VAL A 209 -18.22 19.31 -16.33
CA VAL A 209 -16.95 19.77 -15.76
C VAL A 209 -16.30 20.78 -16.70
N GLN A 210 -15.76 21.84 -16.13
CA GLN A 210 -14.85 22.77 -16.78
C GLN A 210 -13.54 22.77 -16.00
N GLU A 211 -12.44 22.36 -16.62
CA GLU A 211 -11.14 22.49 -15.98
C GLU A 211 -10.80 23.96 -15.71
N SER A 212 -10.28 24.23 -14.52
CA SER A 212 -9.83 25.56 -14.11
C SER A 212 -8.54 25.49 -13.32
N ASP A 213 -7.96 26.67 -13.14
CA ASP A 213 -6.87 26.87 -12.21
C ASP A 213 -7.33 26.66 -10.75
N LEU A 214 -6.35 26.56 -9.86
CA LEU A 214 -6.59 26.34 -8.43
C LEU A 214 -7.39 27.49 -7.81
N TRP A 215 -7.20 28.74 -8.25
CA TRP A 215 -7.90 29.89 -7.66
C TRP A 215 -9.35 29.97 -8.14
N GLY A 216 -9.59 29.70 -9.42
CA GLY A 216 -10.93 29.69 -10.01
C GLY A 216 -11.76 28.43 -9.76
N CYS A 217 -11.22 27.37 -9.18
CA CYS A 217 -12.02 26.15 -9.00
C CYS A 217 -13.05 26.25 -7.87
N GLN A 218 -14.16 25.55 -8.09
CA GLN A 218 -15.20 25.27 -7.10
C GLN A 218 -14.92 23.96 -6.35
N LEU A 219 -14.27 23.00 -7.02
CA LEU A 219 -13.95 21.69 -6.48
C LEU A 219 -12.54 21.27 -6.91
N ILE A 220 -11.80 20.60 -6.02
CA ILE A 220 -10.51 19.99 -6.35
C ILE A 220 -10.69 18.48 -6.50
N LEU A 221 -10.20 17.91 -7.60
CA LEU A 221 -10.02 16.47 -7.75
C LEU A 221 -8.53 16.16 -7.56
N ALA A 222 -8.18 15.60 -6.40
CA ALA A 222 -6.81 15.25 -6.07
C ALA A 222 -6.54 13.79 -6.43
N PHE A 223 -5.77 13.56 -7.49
CA PHE A 223 -5.40 12.22 -7.97
C PHE A 223 -4.15 11.73 -7.24
N CYS A 224 -4.30 10.70 -6.41
CA CYS A 224 -3.25 10.11 -5.58
C CYS A 224 -2.97 8.67 -6.02
N PRO A 225 -2.04 8.44 -6.96
CA PRO A 225 -1.58 7.10 -7.27
C PRO A 225 -0.80 6.52 -6.09
N VAL A 226 -1.14 5.29 -5.68
CA VAL A 226 -0.43 4.55 -4.63
C VAL A 226 0.85 3.97 -5.24
N VAL A 227 2.00 4.47 -4.80
CA VAL A 227 3.33 4.08 -5.29
C VAL A 227 4.11 3.32 -4.22
N SER A 228 3.98 3.73 -2.96
CA SER A 228 4.72 3.15 -1.85
C SER A 228 3.78 2.39 -0.92
N ARG A 229 2.99 3.13 -0.14
CA ARG A 229 1.97 2.65 0.79
C ARG A 229 0.89 3.69 0.79
N ALA A 230 -0.36 3.24 0.66
CA ALA A 230 -1.49 4.13 0.50
C ALA A 230 -1.60 5.17 1.62
N GLY A 231 -1.33 4.82 2.89
CA GLY A 231 -1.34 5.80 3.99
C GLY A 231 -0.37 6.97 3.78
N THR A 232 0.89 6.68 3.46
CA THR A 232 1.92 7.70 3.23
C THR A 232 1.62 8.54 1.99
N ASP A 233 1.26 7.89 0.88
CA ASP A 233 0.97 8.60 -0.38
C ASP A 233 -0.26 9.50 -0.24
N ILE A 234 -1.28 9.07 0.53
CA ILE A 234 -2.44 9.88 0.85
C ILE A 234 -2.06 11.07 1.73
N GLU A 235 -1.31 10.88 2.81
CA GLU A 235 -0.86 11.98 3.67
C GLU A 235 -0.11 13.06 2.87
N GLU A 236 0.78 12.64 1.96
CA GLU A 236 1.51 13.56 1.07
C GLU A 236 0.59 14.26 0.05
N ALA A 237 -0.45 13.58 -0.44
CA ALA A 237 -1.45 14.19 -1.31
C ALA A 237 -2.29 15.23 -0.57
N LEU A 238 -2.73 14.94 0.66
CA LEU A 238 -3.56 15.85 1.47
C LEU A 238 -2.82 17.15 1.81
N LYS A 239 -1.51 17.09 2.07
CA LYS A 239 -0.68 18.30 2.31
C LYS A 239 -0.67 19.28 1.12
N LYS A 240 -0.96 18.80 -0.09
CA LYS A 240 -0.99 19.62 -1.32
C LYS A 240 -2.36 20.25 -1.59
N ILE A 241 -3.40 19.82 -0.88
CA ILE A 241 -4.76 20.34 -1.03
C ILE A 241 -4.92 21.60 -0.15
N PRO A 242 -5.34 22.74 -0.71
CA PRO A 242 -5.71 23.91 0.08
C PRO A 242 -6.90 23.61 0.99
N GLY A 243 -6.78 23.90 2.27
CA GLY A 243 -7.80 23.55 3.27
C GLY A 243 -9.13 24.32 3.16
N ASP A 244 -9.14 25.44 2.43
CA ASP A 244 -10.30 26.32 2.26
C ASP A 244 -11.27 25.85 1.17
N LYS A 245 -10.86 24.90 0.32
CA LYS A 245 -11.66 24.39 -0.81
C LYS A 245 -12.14 22.96 -0.60
N PRO A 246 -13.35 22.62 -1.07
CA PRO A 246 -13.80 21.23 -1.06
C PRO A 246 -12.94 20.41 -2.03
N ALA A 247 -12.65 19.17 -1.64
CA ALA A 247 -11.83 18.27 -2.43
C ALA A 247 -12.38 16.85 -2.43
N VAL A 248 -12.16 16.16 -3.53
CA VAL A 248 -12.29 14.70 -3.61
C VAL A 248 -10.88 14.13 -3.76
N LEU A 249 -10.49 13.27 -2.84
CA LEU A 249 -9.28 12.47 -2.98
C LEU A 249 -9.61 11.21 -3.80
N VAL A 250 -8.99 11.12 -4.96
CA VAL A 250 -9.08 9.98 -5.88
C VAL A 250 -7.83 9.12 -5.68
N THR A 251 -7.91 8.11 -4.81
CA THR A 251 -6.82 7.17 -4.55
C THR A 251 -6.77 6.13 -5.67
N MET A 252 -5.66 6.06 -6.40
CA MET A 252 -5.50 5.22 -7.59
C MET A 252 -4.59 4.04 -7.28
N HIS A 253 -5.13 2.83 -7.33
CA HIS A 253 -4.43 1.59 -7.03
C HIS A 253 -3.92 0.98 -8.33
N HIS A 254 -2.60 0.84 -8.45
CA HIS A 254 -1.98 0.19 -9.61
C HIS A 254 -2.16 -1.33 -9.52
N THR A 255 -3.11 -1.87 -10.26
CA THR A 255 -3.47 -3.30 -10.21
C THR A 255 -4.13 -3.73 -11.51
N PHE A 256 -3.80 -4.92 -11.99
CA PHE A 256 -4.52 -5.55 -13.10
C PHE A 256 -5.76 -6.33 -12.63
N ASN A 257 -5.96 -6.51 -11.31
CA ASN A 257 -7.07 -7.27 -10.75
C ASN A 257 -8.35 -6.41 -10.67
N PRO A 258 -9.40 -6.68 -11.49
CA PRO A 258 -10.64 -5.91 -11.47
C PRO A 258 -11.47 -6.11 -10.20
N GLN A 259 -11.17 -7.14 -9.41
CA GLN A 259 -11.82 -7.46 -8.13
C GLN A 259 -10.96 -7.02 -6.93
N TYR A 260 -9.98 -6.13 -7.13
CA TYR A 260 -9.15 -5.63 -6.03
C TYR A 260 -10.01 -4.91 -4.98
N VAL A 261 -9.95 -5.41 -3.74
CA VAL A 261 -10.62 -4.80 -2.60
C VAL A 261 -9.74 -3.67 -2.09
N CYS A 262 -10.20 -2.43 -2.31
CA CYS A 262 -9.48 -1.25 -1.89
C CYS A 262 -9.50 -1.15 -0.36
N PRO A 263 -8.36 -0.84 0.29
CA PRO A 263 -8.35 -0.62 1.73
C PRO A 263 -9.25 0.58 2.08
N THR A 264 -10.06 0.44 3.12
CA THR A 264 -10.79 1.56 3.72
C THR A 264 -9.86 2.35 4.62
N PHE A 265 -9.67 3.63 4.31
CA PHE A 265 -8.89 4.54 5.15
C PHE A 265 -9.83 5.38 6.01
N ASN A 266 -9.72 5.26 7.33
CA ASN A 266 -10.34 6.19 8.27
C ASN A 266 -9.38 7.37 8.47
N ILE A 267 -9.39 8.30 7.51
CA ILE A 267 -8.55 9.49 7.60
C ILE A 267 -9.41 10.65 8.07
N SER A 268 -9.25 10.97 9.36
CA SER A 268 -9.74 12.22 9.93
C SER A 268 -8.77 13.33 9.53
N SER A 269 -9.09 14.05 8.46
CA SER A 269 -8.36 15.25 8.06
C SER A 269 -9.07 16.46 8.67
N SER A 270 -8.46 17.10 9.67
CA SER A 270 -8.93 18.39 10.21
C SER A 270 -8.61 19.58 9.29
N GLN A 271 -7.82 19.36 8.24
CA GLN A 271 -7.28 20.41 7.37
C GLN A 271 -8.17 20.72 6.17
N VAL A 272 -8.93 19.75 5.65
CA VAL A 272 -9.80 19.95 4.48
C VAL A 272 -11.26 20.01 4.91
N ARG A 273 -11.92 21.13 4.62
CA ARG A 273 -13.28 21.44 5.09
C ARG A 273 -14.35 20.44 4.65
N HIS A 274 -14.21 19.86 3.45
CA HIS A 274 -15.07 18.80 2.92
C HIS A 274 -14.23 17.88 2.03
N LEU A 275 -13.92 16.68 2.53
CA LEU A 275 -13.06 15.72 1.85
C LEU A 275 -13.82 14.42 1.60
N GLU A 276 -14.05 14.11 0.33
CA GLU A 276 -14.62 12.84 -0.11
C GLU A 276 -13.53 11.90 -0.61
N TYR A 277 -13.68 10.60 -0.36
CA TYR A 277 -12.74 9.58 -0.83
C TYR A 277 -13.34 8.72 -1.93
N VAL A 278 -12.58 8.52 -2.99
CA VAL A 278 -12.92 7.66 -4.13
C VAL A 278 -11.71 6.79 -4.43
N ASN A 279 -11.93 5.48 -4.54
CA ASN A 279 -10.88 4.55 -4.99
C ASN A 279 -11.06 4.24 -6.47
N VAL A 280 -9.95 4.21 -7.21
CA VAL A 280 -9.92 3.84 -8.63
C VAL A 280 -8.83 2.80 -8.85
N LEU A 281 -9.08 1.84 -9.74
CA LEU A 281 -8.11 0.84 -10.17
C LEU A 281 -7.57 1.21 -11.55
N PHE A 282 -6.25 1.22 -11.73
CA PHE A 282 -5.62 1.52 -13.01
C PHE A 282 -4.42 0.62 -13.25
N HIS A 283 -4.05 0.44 -14.51
CA HIS A 283 -2.89 -0.35 -14.91
C HIS A 283 -2.39 0.11 -16.28
N ASP A 284 -1.09 -0.07 -16.51
CA ASP A 284 -0.45 0.27 -17.79
C ASP A 284 -0.97 -0.58 -18.95
N THR A 285 -1.14 -1.89 -18.77
CA THR A 285 -1.62 -2.81 -19.83
C THR A 285 -3.07 -2.58 -20.25
N SER A 286 -3.91 -2.00 -19.39
CA SER A 286 -5.27 -1.58 -19.73
C SER A 286 -5.34 -0.19 -20.35
N ASN A 287 -4.18 0.44 -20.57
CA ASN A 287 -4.04 1.79 -21.10
C ASN A 287 -4.81 2.83 -20.25
N GLY A 288 -4.69 2.74 -18.91
CA GLY A 288 -5.36 3.65 -17.97
C GLY A 288 -6.27 2.93 -16.97
N ILE A 289 -7.48 3.46 -16.73
CA ILE A 289 -8.40 2.89 -15.74
C ILE A 289 -8.98 1.55 -16.19
N LEU A 290 -9.16 0.62 -15.25
CA LEU A 290 -9.78 -0.68 -15.52
C LEU A 290 -11.28 -0.54 -15.84
N ARG A 291 -11.80 -1.43 -16.69
CA ARG A 291 -13.26 -1.62 -16.87
C ARG A 291 -13.76 -2.61 -15.83
N CYS A 292 -14.27 -2.10 -14.71
CA CYS A 292 -14.76 -2.93 -13.60
C CYS A 292 -15.82 -2.20 -12.76
N PRO A 293 -16.64 -2.95 -12.00
CA PRO A 293 -17.67 -2.36 -11.15
C PRO A 293 -17.14 -1.33 -10.15
N THR A 294 -15.91 -1.51 -9.65
CA THR A 294 -15.26 -0.55 -8.74
C THR A 294 -15.10 0.81 -9.40
N ASN A 295 -14.64 0.85 -10.65
CA ASN A 295 -14.44 2.10 -11.37
C ASN A 295 -15.75 2.68 -11.88
N ASP A 296 -16.72 1.86 -12.28
CA ASP A 296 -18.06 2.32 -12.63
C ASP A 296 -18.71 3.05 -11.45
N ASN A 297 -18.61 2.47 -10.25
CA ASN A 297 -19.06 3.09 -9.01
C ASN A 297 -18.25 4.35 -8.65
N ALA A 298 -16.94 4.35 -8.88
CA ALA A 298 -16.09 5.51 -8.65
C ALA A 298 -16.51 6.70 -9.52
N ILE A 299 -16.74 6.47 -10.82
CA ILE A 299 -17.21 7.49 -11.76
C ILE A 299 -18.62 7.97 -11.38
N ALA A 300 -19.54 7.07 -11.01
CA ALA A 300 -20.87 7.45 -10.54
C ALA A 300 -20.80 8.32 -9.28
N LYS A 301 -19.94 7.98 -8.31
CA LYS A 301 -19.73 8.76 -7.09
C LYS A 301 -19.13 10.15 -7.42
N LEU A 302 -18.13 10.22 -8.29
CA LEU A 302 -17.54 11.49 -8.74
C LEU A 302 -18.59 12.37 -9.43
N GLN A 303 -19.41 11.80 -10.30
CA GLN A 303 -20.48 12.51 -10.98
C GLN A 303 -21.54 13.03 -9.99
N PHE A 304 -21.89 12.22 -8.98
CA PHE A 304 -22.81 12.62 -7.92
C PHE A 304 -22.27 13.82 -7.14
N VAL A 305 -20.99 13.79 -6.75
CA VAL A 305 -20.33 14.90 -6.05
C VAL A 305 -20.31 16.15 -6.93
N ILE A 306 -19.91 16.05 -8.20
CA ILE A 306 -19.90 17.20 -9.13
C ILE A 306 -21.29 17.83 -9.24
N ASN A 307 -22.35 17.03 -9.32
CA ASN A 307 -23.71 17.56 -9.43
C ASN A 307 -24.16 18.36 -8.19
N GLN A 308 -23.50 18.23 -7.04
CA GLN A 308 -23.79 19.05 -5.85
C GLN A 308 -23.27 20.49 -5.98
N TYR A 309 -22.40 20.76 -6.95
CA TYR A 309 -21.78 22.07 -7.18
C TYR A 309 -22.25 22.75 -8.49
N LYS A 310 -23.33 22.23 -9.09
CA LYS A 310 -23.96 22.80 -10.29
C LYS A 310 -24.88 23.97 -9.96
#